data_AF-A0A2R6JMT0-F1
#
_entry.id   AF-A0A2R6JMT0-F1
#
_cell.length_a   1.000
_cell.length_b   1.000
_cell.length_c   1.000
_cell.angle_alpha   90.00
_cell.angle_beta   90.00
_cell.angle_gamma   90.00
#
_symmetry.space_group_name_H-M   'P 1'
#
loop_
_entity.id
_entity.type
_entity.pdbx_description
1 polymer ?
#
loop_
_entity_poly.entity_id
_entity_poly.type
_entity_poly.pdbx_seq_one_letter_code
_entity_poly.pdbx_strand_id
1 'polypeptide(L)'
;MFEALPEFASVVLQEGGAAEPAIPTEAAGALGLGIAVGLAGLGSGIAERGIGAAAVGALAEDSMSLGIALVMTVLPETLVLLALIVAFI
;
A
#
# COMPACT_ATOMS: atom_id res chain seq x y z
N MET A 1 -32.61 40.93 -9.80
CA MET A 1 -32.35 40.46 -8.43
C MET A 1 -33.25 39.29 -8.00
N PHE A 2 -34.45 39.11 -8.57
CA PHE A 2 -35.33 37.96 -8.27
C PHE A 2 -35.07 36.69 -9.10
N GLU A 3 -34.16 36.74 -10.08
CA GLU A 3 -33.89 35.66 -11.03
C GLU A 3 -32.75 34.72 -10.59
N ALA A 4 -31.92 35.17 -9.64
CA ALA A 4 -30.90 34.35 -8.97
C ALA A 4 -31.47 33.52 -7.81
N LEU A 5 -32.73 33.77 -7.39
CA LEU A 5 -33.42 33.01 -6.36
C LEU A 5 -33.60 31.52 -6.68
N PRO A 6 -34.01 31.10 -7.89
CA PRO A 6 -34.07 29.68 -8.25
C PRO A 6 -32.68 29.02 -8.30
N GLU A 7 -31.65 29.75 -8.72
CA GLU A 7 -30.27 29.24 -8.73
C GLU A 7 -29.74 29.08 -7.29
N PHE A 8 -29.95 30.08 -6.44
CA PHE A 8 -29.62 30.02 -5.02
C PHE A 8 -30.44 28.96 -4.27
N ALA A 9 -31.71 28.78 -4.64
CA ALA A 9 -32.55 27.70 -4.13
C ALA A 9 -32.04 26.33 -4.58
N SER A 10 -31.53 26.18 -5.81
CA SER A 10 -30.91 24.93 -6.26
C SER A 10 -29.61 24.61 -5.53
N VAL A 11 -28.80 25.62 -5.20
CA VAL A 11 -27.59 25.49 -4.38
C VAL A 11 -27.93 25.14 -2.93
N VAL A 12 -28.99 25.74 -2.37
CA VAL A 12 -29.49 25.41 -1.01
C VAL A 12 -30.21 24.06 -0.96
N LEU A 13 -30.86 23.63 -2.05
CA LEU A 13 -31.53 22.33 -2.18
C LEU A 13 -30.59 21.21 -2.62
N GLN A 14 -29.31 21.52 -2.90
CA GLN A 14 -28.25 20.53 -3.16
C GLN A 14 -27.85 19.73 -1.90
N GLU A 15 -28.57 19.89 -0.78
CA GLU A 15 -28.37 19.10 0.44
C GLU A 15 -29.07 17.72 0.39
N GLY A 16 -29.93 17.43 -0.60
CA GLY A 16 -30.90 16.33 -0.52
C GLY A 16 -30.89 15.24 -1.61
N GLY A 17 -30.00 15.30 -2.59
CA GLY A 17 -30.01 14.40 -3.75
C GLY A 17 -29.02 13.24 -3.65
N ALA A 18 -29.33 12.24 -2.81
CA ALA A 18 -28.53 11.04 -2.52
C ALA A 18 -27.10 11.37 -2.02
N ALA A 19 -26.81 11.00 -0.76
CA ALA A 19 -25.47 11.09 -0.19
C ALA A 19 -24.54 10.10 -0.90
N GLU A 20 -24.09 10.44 -2.11
CA GLU A 20 -23.05 9.72 -2.80
C GLU A 20 -21.73 9.95 -2.05
N PRO A 21 -20.98 8.88 -1.72
CA PRO A 21 -19.69 9.00 -1.06
C PRO A 21 -18.76 9.94 -1.85
N ALA A 22 -18.13 10.90 -1.15
CA ALA A 22 -17.16 11.82 -1.75
C ALA A 22 -15.98 11.11 -2.44
N ILE A 23 -15.69 9.87 -2.03
CA ILE A 23 -14.79 8.95 -2.72
C ILE A 23 -15.64 7.78 -3.24
N PRO A 24 -15.73 7.56 -4.56
CA PRO A 24 -16.45 6.41 -5.09
C PRO A 24 -15.79 5.11 -4.59
N THR A 25 -16.60 4.08 -4.36
CA THR A 25 -16.17 2.82 -3.73
C THR A 25 -14.98 2.17 -4.44
N GLU A 26 -14.93 2.22 -5.78
CA GLU A 26 -13.77 1.69 -6.51
C GLU A 26 -12.49 2.49 -6.23
N ALA A 27 -12.58 3.81 -6.14
CA ALA A 27 -11.44 4.67 -5.84
C ALA A 27 -10.94 4.47 -4.40
N ALA A 28 -11.85 4.25 -3.44
CA ALA A 28 -11.49 3.91 -2.07
C ALA A 28 -10.76 2.56 -1.99
N GLY A 29 -11.24 1.56 -2.74
CA GLY A 29 -10.59 0.25 -2.85
C GLY A 29 -9.18 0.33 -3.44
N ALA A 30 -9.03 1.04 -4.57
CA ALA A 30 -7.72 1.23 -5.22
C ALA A 30 -6.71 1.97 -4.33
N LEU A 31 -7.17 3.00 -3.59
CA LEU A 31 -6.34 3.73 -2.65
C LEU A 31 -5.89 2.83 -1.49
N GLY A 32 -6.81 2.05 -0.92
CA GLY A 32 -6.51 1.09 0.15
C GLY A 32 -5.49 0.04 -0.27
N LEU A 33 -5.64 -0.53 -1.48
CA LEU A 33 -4.69 -1.47 -2.06
C LEU A 33 -3.31 -0.84 -2.26
N GLY A 34 -3.24 0.36 -2.83
CA GLY A 34 -1.99 1.08 -3.05
C GLY A 34 -1.22 1.34 -1.74
N ILE A 35 -1.94 1.73 -0.68
CA ILE A 35 -1.35 1.91 0.65
C ILE A 35 -0.86 0.58 1.23
N ALA A 36 -1.67 -0.48 1.13
CA ALA A 36 -1.30 -1.80 1.65
C ALA A 36 -0.04 -2.36 0.98
N VAL A 37 0.03 -2.33 -0.36
CA VAL A 37 1.19 -2.79 -1.13
C VAL A 37 2.41 -1.90 -0.86
N GLY A 38 2.22 -0.57 -0.81
CA GLY A 38 3.31 0.37 -0.53
C GLY A 38 3.93 0.15 0.85
N LEU A 39 3.11 0.00 1.89
CA LEU A 39 3.59 -0.25 3.27
C LEU A 39 4.22 -1.64 3.41
N ALA A 40 3.67 -2.65 2.73
CA ALA A 40 4.26 -3.98 2.68
C ALA A 40 5.67 -3.96 2.05
N GLY A 41 5.82 -3.31 0.90
CA GLY A 41 7.10 -3.11 0.22
C GLY A 41 8.12 -2.38 1.10
N LEU A 42 7.68 -1.31 1.76
CA LEU A 42 8.55 -0.51 2.62
C LEU A 42 8.99 -1.30 3.86
N GLY A 43 8.10 -2.08 4.47
CA GLY A 43 8.43 -2.98 5.58
C GLY A 43 9.44 -4.06 5.18
N SER A 44 9.25 -4.69 4.02
CA SER A 44 10.16 -5.71 3.50
C SER A 44 11.56 -5.17 3.24
N GLY A 45 11.67 -4.03 2.54
CA GLY A 45 12.98 -3.42 2.28
C GLY A 45 13.71 -2.99 3.56
N ILE A 46 12.98 -2.56 4.60
CA ILE A 46 13.58 -2.27 5.90
C ILE A 46 14.11 -3.53 6.59
N ALA A 47 13.42 -4.66 6.48
CA ALA A 47 13.90 -5.93 7.01
C ALA A 47 15.13 -6.43 6.24
N GLU A 48 15.07 -6.37 4.90
CA GLU A 48 16.11 -6.85 4.00
C GLU A 48 17.44 -6.10 4.21
N ARG A 49 17.42 -4.79 4.50
CA ARG A 49 18.65 -4.01 4.77
C ARG A 49 19.51 -4.62 5.88
N GLY A 50 18.87 -5.13 6.94
CA GLY A 50 19.56 -5.68 8.11
C GLY A 50 20.02 -7.10 7.86
N ILE A 51 19.14 -7.90 7.24
CA ILE A 51 19.43 -9.30 6.92
C ILE A 51 20.55 -9.38 5.89
N GLY A 52 20.54 -8.56 4.84
CA GLY A 52 21.59 -8.51 3.82
C GLY A 52 22.95 -8.11 4.40
N ALA A 53 23.00 -7.09 5.26
CA ALA A 53 24.25 -6.69 5.91
C ALA A 53 24.82 -7.81 6.81
N ALA A 54 23.97 -8.48 7.59
CA ALA A 54 24.38 -9.60 8.42
C ALA A 54 24.81 -10.82 7.59
N ALA A 55 24.10 -11.12 6.51
CA ALA A 55 24.39 -12.25 5.62
C ALA A 55 25.76 -12.09 4.92
N VAL A 56 26.07 -10.88 4.42
CA VAL A 56 27.39 -10.59 3.82
C VAL A 56 28.50 -10.69 4.85
N GLY A 57 28.28 -10.20 6.09
CA GLY A 57 29.24 -10.34 7.18
C GLY A 57 29.51 -11.81 7.55
N ALA A 58 28.46 -12.61 7.70
CA ALA A 58 28.57 -14.03 8.01
C ALA A 58 29.26 -14.82 6.88
N LEU A 59 29.03 -14.43 5.62
CA LEU A 59 29.71 -15.02 4.47
C LEU A 59 31.20 -14.66 4.44
N ALA A 60 31.56 -13.44 4.86
CA ALA A 60 32.96 -13.01 4.96
C ALA A 60 33.73 -13.73 6.07
N GLU A 61 33.05 -14.13 7.15
CA GLU A 61 33.62 -14.89 8.26
C GLU A 61 33.57 -16.42 8.04
N ASP A 62 33.06 -16.89 6.89
CA ASP A 62 32.80 -18.31 6.58
C ASP A 62 31.96 -19.02 7.67
N SER A 63 31.08 -18.26 8.34
CA SER A 63 30.20 -18.74 9.40
C SER A 63 28.80 -19.15 8.90
N MET A 64 28.48 -18.82 7.63
CA MET A 64 27.24 -19.17 6.96
C MET A 64 27.48 -19.48 5.49
N SER A 65 26.80 -20.49 4.94
CA SER A 65 26.88 -20.80 3.50
C SER A 65 26.08 -19.81 2.66
N LEU A 66 26.52 -19.58 1.42
CA LEU A 66 25.85 -18.72 0.43
C LEU A 66 24.36 -19.10 0.28
N GLY A 67 24.06 -20.40 0.18
CA GLY A 67 22.68 -20.87 0.01
C GLY A 67 21.76 -20.46 1.15
N ILE A 68 22.23 -20.55 2.40
CA ILE A 68 21.46 -20.12 3.57
C ILE A 68 21.34 -18.60 3.61
N ALA A 69 22.41 -17.87 3.30
CA ALA A 69 22.39 -16.40 3.21
C ALA A 69 21.35 -15.90 2.19
N LEU A 70 21.22 -16.56 1.04
CA LEU A 70 20.17 -16.24 0.06
C LEU A 70 18.77 -16.53 0.57
N VAL A 71 18.56 -17.68 1.23
CA VAL A 71 17.23 -17.99 1.79
C VAL A 71 16.85 -16.97 2.86
N MET A 72 17.79 -16.59 3.72
CA MET A 72 17.52 -15.60 4.77
C MET A 72 17.17 -14.23 4.19
N THR A 73 17.86 -13.78 3.14
CA THR A 73 17.59 -12.49 2.50
C THR A 73 16.27 -12.43 1.76
N VAL A 74 15.74 -13.56 1.28
CA VAL A 74 14.44 -13.65 0.58
C VAL A 74 13.25 -13.88 1.53
N LEU A 75 13.48 -14.15 2.82
CA LEU A 75 12.38 -14.30 3.79
C LEU A 75 11.44 -13.07 3.84
N PRO A 76 11.94 -11.82 3.83
CA PRO A 76 11.10 -10.61 3.82
C PRO A 76 10.15 -10.52 2.62
N GLU A 77 10.55 -10.98 1.42
CA GLU A 77 9.77 -10.93 0.19
C GLU A 77 8.40 -11.61 0.31
N THR A 78 8.26 -12.58 1.21
CA THR A 78 6.98 -13.26 1.46
C THR A 78 5.88 -12.28 1.85
N LEU A 79 6.21 -11.22 2.61
CA LEU A 79 5.25 -10.19 3.01
C LEU A 79 4.76 -9.39 1.78
N VAL A 80 5.69 -9.00 0.91
CA VAL A 80 5.38 -8.25 -0.32
C VAL A 80 4.55 -9.09 -1.27
N LEU A 81 4.88 -10.36 -1.44
CA LEU A 81 4.13 -11.27 -2.30
C LEU A 81 2.69 -11.45 -1.81
N LEU A 82 2.47 -11.57 -0.50
CA LEU A 82 1.11 -11.66 0.06
C LEU A 82 0.30 -10.38 -0.23
N ALA A 83 0.88 -9.20 -0.02
CA ALA A 83 0.21 -7.94 -0.33
C ALA A 83 -0.06 -7.78 -1.83
N LEU A 84 0.88 -8.21 -2.68
CA LEU A 84 0.74 -8.16 -4.13
C LEU A 84 -0.37 -9.10 -4.61
N ILE A 85 -0.46 -10.32 -4.07
CA ILE A 85 -1.55 -11.26 -4.40
C ILE A 85 -2.91 -10.63 -4.09
N VAL A 86 -3.04 -9.97 -2.94
CA VAL A 86 -4.29 -9.28 -2.55
C VAL A 86 -4.66 -8.15 -3.52
N ALA A 87 -3.69 -7.53 -4.19
CA ALA A 87 -3.96 -6.49 -5.19
C ALA A 87 -4.49 -7.02 -6.53
N PHE A 88 -4.39 -8.34 -6.78
CA PHE A 88 -4.80 -8.98 -8.04
C PHE A 88 -6.03 -9.89 -7.91
N ILE A 89 -6.59 -10.04 -6.70
CA ILE A 89 -7.86 -10.74 -6.43
C ILE A 89 -9.02 -9.76 -6.34
#